data_AF-A0A9C8I9W1-F1
#
_entry.id   AF-A0A9C8I9W1-F1
#
_cell.length_a   1.000
_cell.length_b   1.000
_cell.length_c   1.000
_cell.angle_alpha   90.00
_cell.angle_beta   90.00
_cell.angle_gamma   90.00
#
_symmetry.space_group_name_H-M   'P 1'
#
loop_
_entity.id
_entity.type
_entity.pdbx_description
1 polymer ?
#
loop_
_entity_poly.entity_id
_entity_poly.type
_entity_poly.pdbx_seq_one_letter_code
_entity_poly.pdbx_strand_id
1 'polypeptide(L)'
;MALYRGAVAQIHDNEIWNGRGAGIGITWDAHVLVVRNEIHGYWKGIGSFGNSRVGVYNNFVHDLDGWGIIATGTSDMICRNNTVIHCGNVGISGWSNEARIEIVNNIIAFNGTKEQWVAPRVGIWMNCSDGNYKIAYNAIHGNHDAAVAFGYKVFDDDTWSYEEEREFIGIDGNIGDDPMIDGDSYRIESISPCIDTGDPEILDPDNSRSDIGATGGPFALTQNSEDLQ
;
A
#
# COMPACT_ATOMS: atom_id res chain seq x y z
N MET A 1 0.80 -11.68 12.44
CA MET A 1 1.70 -11.22 13.54
C MET A 1 1.13 -9.96 14.17
N ALA A 2 1.33 -9.75 15.49
CA ALA A 2 0.88 -8.54 16.17
C ALA A 2 1.96 -7.95 17.09
N LEU A 3 2.19 -6.63 17.01
CA LEU A 3 3.13 -5.88 17.85
C LEU A 3 2.40 -4.88 18.73
N TYR A 4 2.81 -4.83 19.99
CA TYR A 4 2.04 -4.22 21.06
C TYR A 4 2.94 -3.38 21.97
N ARG A 5 2.43 -2.24 22.44
CA ARG A 5 2.92 -1.47 23.61
C ARG A 5 4.43 -1.24 23.66
N GLY A 6 4.90 -0.18 23.01
CA GLY A 6 6.31 0.20 22.99
C GLY A 6 7.23 -0.79 22.26
N ALA A 7 6.68 -1.81 21.59
CA ALA A 7 7.45 -2.73 20.79
C ALA A 7 8.23 -1.98 19.70
N VAL A 8 9.52 -2.31 19.56
CA VAL A 8 10.38 -1.83 18.49
C VAL A 8 10.87 -3.03 17.69
N ALA A 9 10.59 -3.06 16.40
CA ALA A 9 10.92 -4.23 15.57
C ALA A 9 11.24 -3.85 14.12
N GLN A 10 11.99 -4.74 13.48
CA GLN A 10 12.11 -4.81 12.02
C GLN A 10 11.58 -6.16 11.58
N ILE A 11 10.73 -6.15 10.57
CA ILE A 11 10.13 -7.35 9.98
C ILE A 11 10.48 -7.31 8.51
N HIS A 12 11.33 -8.22 8.06
CA HIS A 12 11.80 -8.20 6.70
C HIS A 12 12.07 -9.56 6.11
N ASP A 13 11.91 -9.66 4.79
CA ASP A 13 12.25 -10.83 3.98
C ASP A 13 11.47 -12.10 4.43
N ASN A 14 10.16 -11.95 4.68
CA ASN A 14 9.27 -13.05 5.06
C ASN A 14 8.13 -13.23 4.05
N GLU A 15 7.68 -14.48 3.90
CA GLU A 15 6.34 -14.78 3.39
C GLU A 15 5.38 -14.98 4.58
N ILE A 16 4.30 -14.20 4.63
CA ILE A 16 3.30 -14.22 5.70
C ILE A 16 1.94 -14.46 5.06
N TRP A 17 1.43 -15.68 5.18
CA TRP A 17 0.25 -16.11 4.45
C TRP A 17 -0.79 -16.80 5.34
N ASN A 18 -2.03 -16.82 4.85
CA ASN A 18 -3.18 -17.56 5.38
C ASN A 18 -3.45 -17.41 6.89
N GLY A 19 -4.26 -16.41 7.22
CA GLY A 19 -4.74 -16.26 8.59
C GLY A 19 -6.01 -15.44 8.72
N ARG A 20 -6.35 -15.11 9.97
CA ARG A 20 -7.53 -14.30 10.31
C ARG A 20 -7.09 -12.92 10.76
N GLY A 21 -7.81 -11.88 10.35
CA GLY A 21 -7.49 -10.51 10.73
C GLY A 21 -6.37 -9.92 9.87
N ALA A 22 -5.30 -9.43 10.49
CA ALA A 22 -4.20 -8.76 9.80
C ALA A 22 -2.95 -9.66 9.68
N GLY A 23 -2.29 -9.65 8.52
CA GLY A 23 -0.99 -10.30 8.31
C GLY A 23 0.07 -9.72 9.25
N ILE A 24 0.20 -8.40 9.28
CA ILE A 24 1.01 -7.66 10.27
C ILE A 24 0.15 -6.57 10.90
N GLY A 25 -0.16 -6.71 12.20
CA GLY A 25 -0.81 -5.68 13.00
C GLY A 25 0.18 -4.97 13.92
N ILE A 26 0.34 -3.67 13.77
CA ILE A 26 1.14 -2.82 14.65
C ILE A 26 0.17 -1.92 15.41
N THR A 27 0.15 -1.99 16.74
CA THR A 27 -0.82 -1.23 17.53
C THR A 27 -0.24 -0.60 18.81
N TRP A 28 -1.06 0.23 19.46
CA TRP A 28 -0.68 1.09 20.57
C TRP A 28 0.45 2.04 20.18
N ASP A 29 1.55 2.09 20.91
CA ASP A 29 2.70 2.98 20.71
C ASP A 29 3.92 2.22 20.16
N ALA A 30 3.68 1.18 19.35
CA ALA A 30 4.76 0.40 18.72
C ALA A 30 5.42 1.15 17.54
N HIS A 31 6.73 0.95 17.36
CA HIS A 31 7.57 1.57 16.34
C HIS A 31 8.22 0.50 15.47
N VAL A 32 7.82 0.38 14.20
CA VAL A 32 8.14 -0.80 13.39
C VAL A 32 8.55 -0.43 11.98
N LEU A 33 9.57 -1.12 11.45
CA LEU A 33 9.89 -1.14 10.03
C LEU A 33 9.44 -2.47 9.43
N VAL A 34 8.66 -2.42 8.35
CA VAL A 34 8.16 -3.58 7.60
C VAL A 34 8.69 -3.48 6.18
N VAL A 35 9.63 -4.36 5.83
CA VAL A 35 10.46 -4.21 4.62
C VAL A 35 10.51 -5.51 3.81
N ARG A 36 10.23 -5.51 2.50
CA ARG A 36 10.42 -6.71 1.64
C ARG A 36 9.72 -7.98 2.14
N ASN A 37 8.50 -7.86 2.64
CA ASN A 37 7.68 -9.03 2.95
C ASN A 37 6.66 -9.26 1.85
N GLU A 38 6.25 -10.51 1.71
CA GLU A 38 5.13 -10.94 0.89
C GLU A 38 3.96 -11.33 1.81
N ILE A 39 2.82 -10.66 1.67
CA ILE A 39 1.65 -10.84 2.54
C ILE A 39 0.40 -11.14 1.71
N HIS A 40 -0.22 -12.30 1.94
CA HIS A 40 -1.43 -12.73 1.23
C HIS A 40 -2.37 -13.63 2.06
N GLY A 41 -3.63 -13.78 1.63
CA GLY A 41 -4.58 -14.68 2.30
C GLY A 41 -5.05 -14.21 3.69
N TYR A 42 -5.11 -12.90 3.92
CA TYR A 42 -5.65 -12.29 5.14
C TYR A 42 -6.83 -11.36 4.84
N TRP A 43 -7.59 -11.00 5.87
CA TRP A 43 -8.59 -9.93 5.75
C TRP A 43 -7.96 -8.55 5.63
N LYS A 44 -6.83 -8.31 6.32
CA LYS A 44 -5.99 -7.13 6.18
C LYS A 44 -4.53 -7.52 5.95
N GLY A 45 -3.79 -6.80 5.14
CA GLY A 45 -2.36 -7.05 4.92
C GLY A 45 -1.54 -6.51 6.06
N ILE A 46 -1.27 -5.20 6.03
CA ILE A 46 -0.50 -4.47 7.03
C ILE A 46 -1.38 -3.39 7.66
N GLY A 47 -1.52 -3.42 8.99
CA GLY A 47 -2.32 -2.44 9.72
C GLY A 47 -1.54 -1.73 10.81
N SER A 48 -1.60 -0.40 10.82
CA SER A 48 -1.09 0.48 11.87
C SER A 48 -2.26 1.09 12.64
N PHE A 49 -2.30 0.88 13.95
CA PHE A 49 -3.44 1.19 14.82
C PHE A 49 -3.00 1.94 16.07
N GLY A 50 -3.88 2.76 16.66
CA GLY A 50 -3.52 3.52 17.86
C GLY A 50 -2.53 4.63 17.54
N ASN A 51 -1.47 4.79 18.34
CA ASN A 51 -0.44 5.84 18.22
C ASN A 51 0.90 5.25 17.72
N SER A 52 0.84 4.27 16.80
CA SER A 52 2.02 3.58 16.28
C SER A 52 2.77 4.43 15.26
N ARG A 53 4.08 4.17 15.10
CA ARG A 53 4.92 4.78 14.07
C ARG A 53 5.50 3.69 13.18
N VAL A 54 5.16 3.70 11.89
CA VAL A 54 5.43 2.57 11.01
C VAL A 54 6.02 3.03 9.68
N GLY A 55 7.16 2.44 9.31
CA GLY A 55 7.66 2.51 7.94
C GLY A 55 7.34 1.21 7.22
N VAL A 56 6.68 1.30 6.07
CA VAL A 56 6.22 0.16 5.24
C VAL A 56 6.84 0.33 3.86
N TYR A 57 7.86 -0.49 3.56
CA TYR A 57 8.70 -0.36 2.38
C TYR A 57 8.79 -1.66 1.60
N ASN A 58 8.73 -1.61 0.27
CA ASN A 58 9.14 -2.74 -0.57
C ASN A 58 8.36 -4.05 -0.36
N ASN A 59 7.14 -3.98 0.19
CA ASN A 59 6.34 -5.17 0.43
C ASN A 59 5.45 -5.49 -0.77
N PHE A 60 5.27 -6.78 -1.03
CA PHE A 60 4.19 -7.30 -1.86
C PHE A 60 3.00 -7.60 -0.94
N VAL A 61 1.86 -6.95 -1.19
CA VAL A 61 0.63 -7.14 -0.43
C VAL A 61 -0.47 -7.46 -1.42
N HIS A 62 -0.90 -8.72 -1.45
CA HIS A 62 -1.78 -9.18 -2.51
C HIS A 62 -2.78 -10.24 -2.07
N ASP A 63 -3.80 -10.46 -2.90
CA ASP A 63 -4.78 -11.53 -2.75
C ASP A 63 -5.36 -11.61 -1.33
N LEU A 64 -5.84 -10.45 -0.87
CA LEU A 64 -6.47 -10.29 0.43
C LEU A 64 -7.99 -10.28 0.32
N ASP A 65 -8.68 -10.73 1.37
CA ASP A 65 -10.13 -10.71 1.42
C ASP A 65 -10.72 -9.31 1.68
N GLY A 66 -9.89 -8.35 2.11
CA GLY A 66 -10.37 -7.01 2.49
C GLY A 66 -9.39 -5.90 2.12
N TRP A 67 -8.52 -5.51 3.05
CA TRP A 67 -7.75 -4.26 2.95
C TRP A 67 -6.25 -4.55 2.80
N GLY A 68 -5.56 -3.93 1.86
CA GLY A 68 -4.10 -4.02 1.69
C GLY A 68 -3.34 -3.45 2.88
N ILE A 69 -3.15 -2.13 2.88
CA ILE A 69 -2.39 -1.40 3.90
C ILE A 69 -3.29 -0.34 4.53
N ILE A 70 -3.33 -0.27 5.86
CA ILE A 70 -4.19 0.67 6.58
C ILE A 70 -3.45 1.38 7.72
N ALA A 71 -3.57 2.71 7.78
CA ALA A 71 -3.26 3.53 8.94
C ALA A 71 -4.56 4.05 9.58
N THR A 72 -4.71 3.89 10.88
CA THR A 72 -5.91 4.33 11.62
C THR A 72 -5.58 4.81 13.03
N GLY A 73 -6.54 5.42 13.72
CA GLY A 73 -6.35 6.06 15.02
C GLY A 73 -5.51 7.33 14.89
N THR A 74 -4.44 7.42 15.68
CA THR A 74 -3.45 8.51 15.67
C THR A 74 -2.11 8.09 15.06
N SER A 75 -2.11 6.98 14.32
CA SER A 75 -0.88 6.37 13.81
C SER A 75 -0.19 7.25 12.76
N ASP A 76 1.12 7.10 12.66
CA ASP A 76 1.97 7.78 11.69
C ASP A 76 2.64 6.74 10.80
N MET A 77 2.31 6.73 9.50
CA MET A 77 2.78 5.74 8.54
C MET A 77 3.50 6.38 7.35
N ILE A 78 4.70 5.89 7.06
CA ILE A 78 5.35 6.11 5.77
C ILE A 78 5.17 4.83 4.95
N CYS A 79 4.38 4.90 3.88
CA CYS A 79 4.05 3.77 3.01
C CYS A 79 4.67 4.03 1.63
N ARG A 80 5.84 3.44 1.39
CA ARG A 80 6.59 3.68 0.14
C ARG A 80 7.00 2.43 -0.59
N ASN A 81 7.06 2.51 -1.91
CA ASN A 81 7.60 1.43 -2.74
C ASN A 81 6.93 0.09 -2.43
N ASN A 82 5.62 0.01 -2.20
CA ASN A 82 4.93 -1.28 -2.05
C ASN A 82 4.18 -1.62 -3.32
N THR A 83 3.97 -2.90 -3.57
CA THR A 83 3.04 -3.39 -4.60
C THR A 83 1.81 -3.95 -3.90
N VAL A 84 0.68 -3.25 -4.05
CA VAL A 84 -0.61 -3.57 -3.41
C VAL A 84 -1.65 -3.90 -4.48
N ILE A 85 -1.94 -5.18 -4.64
CA ILE A 85 -2.68 -5.70 -5.80
C ILE A 85 -3.72 -6.75 -5.42
N HIS A 86 -4.85 -6.81 -6.13
CA HIS A 86 -5.90 -7.82 -5.91
C HIS A 86 -6.46 -7.89 -4.48
N CYS A 87 -6.40 -6.80 -3.71
CA CYS A 87 -7.05 -6.73 -2.40
C CYS A 87 -8.58 -6.64 -2.55
N GLY A 88 -9.31 -7.26 -1.62
CA GLY A 88 -10.75 -7.47 -1.75
C GLY A 88 -11.60 -6.22 -1.86
N ASN A 89 -11.36 -5.20 -1.02
CA ASN A 89 -12.07 -3.93 -1.08
C ASN A 89 -11.09 -2.77 -1.29
N VAL A 90 -10.11 -2.58 -0.42
CA VAL A 90 -9.25 -1.38 -0.44
C VAL A 90 -7.80 -1.76 -0.64
N GLY A 91 -7.09 -1.08 -1.54
CA GLY A 91 -5.63 -1.19 -1.64
C GLY A 91 -4.95 -0.55 -0.42
N ILE A 92 -4.90 0.78 -0.35
CA ILE A 92 -4.27 1.53 0.75
C ILE A 92 -5.25 2.51 1.39
N SER A 93 -5.20 2.69 2.71
CA SER A 93 -6.07 3.65 3.39
C SER A 93 -5.41 4.39 4.55
N GLY A 94 -5.71 5.68 4.64
CA GLY A 94 -5.70 6.43 5.88
C GLY A 94 -7.13 6.54 6.41
N TRP A 95 -7.48 5.80 7.45
CA TRP A 95 -8.88 5.55 7.84
C TRP A 95 -9.46 6.52 8.87
N SER A 96 -8.63 7.16 9.69
CA SER A 96 -9.10 8.07 10.75
C SER A 96 -8.61 9.48 10.50
N ASN A 97 -9.43 10.49 10.85
CA ASN A 97 -9.10 11.91 10.73
C ASN A 97 -7.69 12.25 11.26
N GLU A 98 -7.32 11.64 12.39
CA GLU A 98 -6.06 11.92 13.12
C GLU A 98 -4.86 11.08 12.65
N ALA A 99 -5.08 10.05 11.82
CA ALA A 99 -3.99 9.23 11.30
C ALA A 99 -3.20 10.05 10.28
N ARG A 100 -1.88 9.86 10.23
CA ARG A 100 -1.00 10.43 9.22
C ARG A 100 -0.44 9.34 8.31
N ILE A 101 -0.48 9.57 7.01
CA ILE A 101 0.05 8.61 6.03
C ILE A 101 0.69 9.28 4.82
N GLU A 102 1.91 8.90 4.50
CA GLU A 102 2.55 9.20 3.22
C GLU A 102 2.45 7.97 2.30
N ILE A 103 1.80 8.12 1.15
CA ILE A 103 1.63 7.08 0.13
C ILE A 103 2.45 7.52 -1.09
N VAL A 104 3.67 7.01 -1.24
CA VAL A 104 4.61 7.43 -2.30
C VAL A 104 5.29 6.25 -2.99
N ASN A 105 5.46 6.27 -4.31
CA ASN A 105 6.12 5.19 -5.07
C ASN A 105 5.44 3.82 -4.97
N ASN A 106 4.15 3.73 -4.63
CA ASN A 106 3.47 2.44 -4.57
C ASN A 106 2.83 2.09 -5.91
N ILE A 107 2.78 0.80 -6.25
CA ILE A 107 1.82 0.28 -7.22
C ILE A 107 0.56 -0.12 -6.46
N ILE A 108 -0.58 0.41 -6.87
CA ILE A 108 -1.89 0.20 -6.24
C ILE A 108 -2.86 -0.16 -7.36
N ALA A 109 -2.93 -1.46 -7.66
CA ALA A 109 -3.55 -1.90 -8.90
C ALA A 109 -4.59 -3.01 -8.68
N PHE A 110 -5.63 -3.03 -9.51
CA PHE A 110 -6.58 -4.15 -9.60
C PHE A 110 -7.22 -4.53 -8.25
N ASN A 111 -7.37 -3.58 -7.33
CA ASN A 111 -8.03 -3.81 -6.04
C ASN A 111 -9.56 -3.67 -6.19
N GLY A 112 -10.29 -4.25 -5.24
CA GLY A 112 -11.74 -4.35 -5.29
C GLY A 112 -12.27 -5.68 -5.80
N THR A 113 -11.55 -6.78 -5.52
CA THR A 113 -11.83 -8.12 -6.06
C THR A 113 -12.99 -8.86 -5.38
N LYS A 114 -13.44 -8.39 -4.21
CA LYS A 114 -14.56 -8.97 -3.44
C LYS A 114 -15.78 -8.06 -3.49
N GLU A 115 -16.95 -8.63 -3.21
CA GLU A 115 -18.17 -7.85 -3.05
C GLU A 115 -17.99 -6.79 -1.95
N GLN A 116 -18.64 -5.65 -2.16
CA GLN A 116 -18.63 -4.55 -1.21
C GLN A 116 -19.30 -4.97 0.09
N TRP A 117 -18.68 -4.65 1.22
CA TRP A 117 -19.28 -4.82 2.54
C TRP A 117 -18.89 -3.65 3.45
N VAL A 118 -17.97 -3.86 4.40
CA VAL A 118 -17.47 -2.81 5.31
C VAL A 118 -16.33 -1.97 4.72
N ALA A 119 -16.36 -1.76 3.40
CA ALA A 119 -15.46 -0.88 2.64
C ALA A 119 -15.89 -0.81 1.15
N PRO A 120 -15.66 0.32 0.45
CA PRO A 120 -15.78 0.43 -1.00
C PRO A 120 -14.65 -0.33 -1.71
N ARG A 121 -14.80 -0.56 -3.01
CA ARG A 121 -13.84 -1.32 -3.81
C ARG A 121 -12.89 -0.39 -4.57
N VAL A 122 -11.90 0.19 -3.88
CA VAL A 122 -11.07 1.30 -4.40
C VAL A 122 -9.57 1.06 -4.24
N GLY A 123 -8.76 1.79 -5.01
CA GLY A 123 -7.31 1.77 -4.87
C GLY A 123 -6.86 2.39 -3.55
N ILE A 124 -7.18 3.68 -3.36
CA ILE A 124 -6.92 4.42 -2.13
C ILE A 124 -8.23 4.89 -1.51
N TRP A 125 -8.41 4.66 -0.20
CA TRP A 125 -9.53 5.25 0.56
C TRP A 125 -9.03 6.16 1.68
N MET A 126 -9.34 7.46 1.61
CA MET A 126 -8.77 8.47 2.48
C MET A 126 -9.83 9.17 3.34
N ASN A 127 -9.67 9.05 4.65
CA ASN A 127 -10.49 9.67 5.68
C ASN A 127 -9.63 10.46 6.69
N CYS A 128 -8.32 10.56 6.45
CA CYS A 128 -7.46 11.49 7.18
C CYS A 128 -7.89 12.93 6.88
N SER A 129 -7.73 13.84 7.85
CA SER A 129 -7.92 15.28 7.58
C SER A 129 -6.92 15.78 6.54
N ASP A 130 -7.32 16.78 5.75
CA ASP A 130 -6.41 17.45 4.82
C ASP A 130 -5.14 17.92 5.55
N GLY A 131 -3.98 17.65 4.96
CA GLY A 131 -2.66 17.91 5.58
C GLY A 131 -2.09 16.75 6.40
N ASN A 132 -2.89 15.73 6.72
CA ASN A 132 -2.39 14.49 7.35
C ASN A 132 -2.00 13.41 6.33
N TYR A 133 -2.14 13.67 5.03
CA TYR A 133 -1.76 12.72 3.99
C TYR A 133 -0.92 13.35 2.89
N LYS A 134 -0.10 12.51 2.24
CA LYS A 134 0.56 12.79 0.95
C LYS A 134 0.29 11.62 0.01
N ILE A 135 -0.10 11.90 -1.23
CA ILE A 135 -0.29 10.90 -2.29
C ILE A 135 0.47 11.42 -3.52
N ALA A 136 1.63 10.85 -3.81
CA ALA A 136 2.48 11.31 -4.91
C ALA A 136 3.26 10.15 -5.52
N TYR A 137 3.59 10.22 -6.81
CA TYR A 137 4.44 9.24 -7.49
C TYR A 137 3.96 7.77 -7.38
N ASN A 138 2.66 7.52 -7.27
CA ASN A 138 2.12 6.15 -7.27
C ASN A 138 1.64 5.74 -8.67
N ALA A 139 1.70 4.45 -8.98
CA ALA A 139 0.99 3.87 -10.10
C ALA A 139 -0.37 3.35 -9.60
N ILE A 140 -1.47 3.99 -10.01
CA ILE A 140 -2.82 3.67 -9.53
C ILE A 140 -3.66 3.25 -10.72
N HIS A 141 -3.90 1.96 -10.88
CA HIS A 141 -4.41 1.41 -12.13
C HIS A 141 -5.48 0.32 -11.92
N GLY A 142 -6.55 0.34 -12.72
CA GLY A 142 -7.50 -0.79 -12.79
C GLY A 142 -8.24 -1.15 -11.49
N ASN A 143 -8.28 -0.26 -10.49
CA ASN A 143 -9.08 -0.48 -9.28
C ASN A 143 -10.58 -0.38 -9.58
N HIS A 144 -11.41 -1.15 -8.88
CA HIS A 144 -12.79 -1.42 -9.30
C HIS A 144 -13.70 -0.19 -9.39
N ASP A 145 -13.93 0.52 -8.27
CA ASP A 145 -14.87 1.64 -8.20
C ASP A 145 -14.16 2.99 -8.42
N ALA A 146 -12.99 3.21 -7.79
CA ALA A 146 -12.24 4.46 -7.91
C ALA A 146 -10.73 4.28 -7.68
N ALA A 147 -9.93 5.17 -8.27
CA ALA A 147 -8.49 5.28 -8.00
C ALA A 147 -8.22 5.82 -6.59
N VAL A 148 -8.82 6.97 -6.26
CA VAL A 148 -8.71 7.62 -4.94
C VAL A 148 -10.07 8.16 -4.52
N ALA A 149 -10.56 7.65 -3.38
CA ALA A 149 -11.85 8.00 -2.80
C ALA A 149 -11.70 8.63 -1.41
N PHE A 150 -12.64 9.52 -1.06
CA PHE A 150 -12.63 10.26 0.20
C PHE A 150 -13.98 10.20 0.92
N GLY A 151 -13.92 10.30 2.25
CA GLY A 151 -15.09 10.25 3.12
C GLY A 151 -15.71 8.85 3.16
N TYR A 152 -16.69 8.65 4.04
CA TYR A 152 -17.45 7.41 4.08
C TYR A 152 -18.95 7.66 4.19
N LYS A 153 -19.71 6.83 3.50
CA LYS A 153 -21.17 6.79 3.56
C LYS A 153 -21.61 5.39 3.97
N VAL A 154 -22.49 5.31 4.96
CA VAL A 154 -23.09 4.05 5.42
C VAL A 154 -24.52 3.97 4.88
N PHE A 155 -24.88 2.83 4.30
CA PHE A 155 -26.23 2.54 3.81
C PHE A 155 -27.03 1.68 4.79
N ASP A 156 -28.34 1.59 4.57
CA ASP A 156 -29.28 0.86 5.44
C ASP A 156 -29.02 -0.66 5.49
N ASP A 157 -28.26 -1.20 4.53
CA ASP A 157 -27.86 -2.62 4.47
C ASP A 157 -26.46 -2.88 5.08
N ASP A 158 -25.95 -1.93 5.88
CA ASP A 158 -24.62 -1.93 6.49
C ASP A 158 -23.46 -1.93 5.48
N THR A 159 -23.72 -1.72 4.18
CA THR A 159 -22.65 -1.51 3.20
C THR A 159 -22.08 -0.11 3.31
N TRP A 160 -20.77 0.01 3.12
CA TRP A 160 -20.04 1.28 3.24
C TRP A 160 -19.49 1.68 1.88
N SER A 161 -19.66 2.93 1.49
CA SER A 161 -19.07 3.55 0.31
C SER A 161 -18.35 4.84 0.68
N TYR A 162 -17.92 5.62 -0.31
CA TYR A 162 -17.26 6.90 -0.15
C TYR A 162 -18.20 8.07 -0.47
N GLU A 163 -17.81 9.27 -0.03
CA GLU A 163 -18.59 10.49 -0.29
C GLU A 163 -18.21 11.13 -1.62
N GLU A 164 -16.93 11.07 -1.98
CA GLU A 164 -16.42 11.69 -3.22
C GLU A 164 -15.18 10.96 -3.77
N GLU A 165 -14.94 11.18 -5.07
CA GLU A 165 -13.68 10.85 -5.74
C GLU A 165 -12.92 12.14 -6.00
N ARG A 166 -11.61 12.10 -5.84
CA ARG A 166 -10.74 13.22 -6.18
C ARG A 166 -9.74 12.77 -7.24
N GLU A 167 -9.50 13.63 -8.22
CA GLU A 167 -8.51 13.35 -9.27
C GLU A 167 -7.09 13.45 -8.70
N PHE A 168 -6.30 12.41 -8.92
CA PHE A 168 -4.89 12.35 -8.51
C PHE A 168 -3.99 11.84 -9.64
N ILE A 169 -4.54 11.24 -10.70
CA ILE A 169 -3.75 10.74 -11.83
C ILE A 169 -3.22 11.92 -12.64
N GLY A 170 -1.93 11.88 -12.98
CA GLY A 170 -1.24 12.97 -13.65
C GLY A 170 -0.91 14.16 -12.74
N ILE A 171 -1.23 14.08 -11.44
CA ILE A 171 -0.92 15.09 -10.42
C ILE A 171 0.17 14.53 -9.50
N ASP A 172 1.14 15.37 -9.15
CA ASP A 172 2.24 15.04 -8.22
C ASP A 172 2.97 13.73 -8.57
N GLY A 173 3.12 13.47 -9.88
CA GLY A 173 3.82 12.31 -10.41
C GLY A 173 3.05 10.99 -10.34
N ASN A 174 1.81 10.96 -9.85
CA ASN A 174 1.01 9.73 -9.92
C ASN A 174 0.67 9.40 -11.38
N ILE A 175 0.79 8.13 -11.75
CA ILE A 175 0.52 7.63 -13.10
C ILE A 175 -0.66 6.64 -13.08
N GLY A 176 -1.40 6.60 -14.20
CA GLY A 176 -2.55 5.71 -14.39
C GLY A 176 -2.31 4.63 -15.44
N ASP A 177 -1.13 4.59 -16.05
CA ASP A 177 -0.73 3.57 -17.02
C ASP A 177 -0.67 2.18 -16.37
N ASP A 178 -0.87 1.13 -17.16
CA ASP A 178 -0.76 -0.25 -16.69
C ASP A 178 0.65 -0.51 -16.16
N PRO A 179 0.81 -0.93 -14.89
CA PRO A 179 2.13 -1.19 -14.32
C PRO A 179 2.85 -2.39 -14.95
N MET A 180 2.20 -3.16 -15.83
CA MET A 180 2.76 -4.34 -16.51
C MET A 180 3.33 -5.34 -15.49
N ILE A 181 2.46 -5.81 -14.61
CA ILE A 181 2.83 -6.75 -13.55
C ILE A 181 2.78 -8.18 -14.09
N ASP A 182 3.87 -8.92 -13.88
CA ASP A 182 3.92 -10.36 -14.07
C ASP A 182 2.99 -11.07 -13.08
N GLY A 183 2.06 -11.87 -13.61
CA GLY A 183 0.97 -12.46 -12.82
C GLY A 183 1.41 -13.51 -11.80
N ASP A 184 2.62 -14.07 -11.95
CA ASP A 184 3.13 -15.11 -11.06
C ASP A 184 4.01 -14.52 -9.94
N SER A 185 4.79 -13.48 -10.24
CA SER A 185 5.75 -12.89 -9.30
C SER A 185 5.33 -11.55 -8.70
N TYR A 186 4.27 -10.93 -9.23
CA TYR A 186 3.81 -9.58 -8.91
C TYR A 186 4.86 -8.47 -9.13
N ARG A 187 5.93 -8.78 -9.88
CA ARG A 187 6.99 -7.84 -10.24
C ARG A 187 6.65 -7.15 -11.55
N ILE A 188 7.15 -5.93 -11.72
CA ILE A 188 6.99 -5.21 -12.99
C ILE A 188 7.87 -5.83 -14.08
N GLU A 189 7.36 -5.83 -15.29
CA GLU A 189 8.12 -6.20 -16.48
C GLU A 189 9.16 -5.13 -16.84
N SER A 190 10.22 -5.53 -17.55
CA SER A 190 11.33 -4.64 -17.94
C SER A 190 10.97 -3.42 -18.78
N ILE A 191 9.78 -3.41 -19.39
CA ILE A 191 9.27 -2.30 -20.22
C ILE A 191 8.15 -1.51 -19.52
N SER A 192 7.93 -1.78 -18.23
CA SER A 192 6.89 -1.14 -17.44
C SER A 192 7.06 0.39 -17.40
N PRO A 193 5.96 1.16 -17.42
CA PRO A 193 6.00 2.60 -17.18
C PRO A 193 6.41 2.98 -15.75
N CYS A 194 6.52 2.00 -14.85
CA CYS A 194 6.97 2.20 -13.47
C CYS A 194 8.50 2.29 -13.33
N ILE A 195 9.25 1.99 -14.39
CA ILE A 195 10.73 2.03 -14.37
C ILE A 195 11.24 3.47 -14.35
N ASP A 196 12.09 3.82 -13.39
CA ASP A 196 12.69 5.14 -13.20
C ASP A 196 11.68 6.32 -13.12
N THR A 197 10.43 6.07 -12.69
CA THR A 197 9.35 7.08 -12.66
C THR A 197 8.86 7.50 -11.28
N GLY A 198 9.39 6.93 -10.19
CA GLY A 198 9.02 7.26 -8.81
C GLY A 198 9.47 8.66 -8.35
N ASP A 199 9.38 8.98 -7.08
CA ASP A 199 9.86 10.26 -6.52
C ASP A 199 11.36 10.45 -6.87
N PRO A 200 11.76 11.57 -7.52
CA PRO A 200 13.14 11.80 -7.94
C PRO A 200 14.14 11.93 -6.78
N GLU A 201 13.68 12.13 -5.55
CA GLU A 201 14.54 12.17 -4.36
C GLU A 201 14.75 10.79 -3.74
N ILE A 202 13.99 9.78 -4.19
CA ILE A 202 14.15 8.38 -3.78
C ILE A 202 14.93 7.68 -4.87
N LEU A 203 16.04 7.05 -4.49
CA LEU A 203 16.94 6.38 -5.43
C LEU A 203 16.92 4.87 -5.22
N ASP A 204 17.09 4.16 -6.33
CA ASP A 204 17.42 2.74 -6.33
C ASP A 204 18.87 2.50 -5.87
N PRO A 205 19.24 1.27 -5.49
CA PRO A 205 20.60 0.94 -5.05
C PRO A 205 21.71 1.25 -6.07
N ASP A 206 21.39 1.34 -7.36
CA ASP A 206 22.31 1.73 -8.43
C ASP A 206 22.41 3.26 -8.62
N ASN A 207 21.67 4.03 -7.81
CA ASN A 207 21.49 5.49 -7.85
C ASN A 207 20.66 6.01 -9.02
N SER A 208 19.96 5.15 -9.77
CA SER A 208 18.90 5.63 -10.66
C SER A 208 17.73 6.19 -9.84
N ARG A 209 16.81 6.86 -10.54
CA ARG A 209 15.57 7.32 -9.91
C ARG A 209 14.75 6.09 -9.56
N SER A 210 14.17 6.04 -8.35
CA SER A 210 13.41 4.87 -7.90
C SER A 210 12.35 4.42 -8.92
N ASP A 211 12.33 3.13 -9.22
CA ASP A 211 11.15 2.48 -9.79
C ASP A 211 9.96 2.63 -8.82
N ILE A 212 8.73 2.71 -9.36
CA ILE A 212 7.50 2.63 -8.57
C ILE A 212 7.22 1.15 -8.25
N GLY A 213 6.90 0.84 -6.99
CA GLY A 213 6.52 -0.50 -6.52
C GLY A 213 7.58 -1.21 -5.68
N ALA A 214 7.29 -2.47 -5.32
CA ALA A 214 8.06 -3.27 -4.36
C ALA A 214 9.51 -3.56 -4.76
N THR A 215 9.83 -3.46 -6.05
CA THR A 215 11.16 -3.72 -6.59
C THR A 215 12.03 -2.47 -6.71
N GLY A 216 11.48 -1.27 -6.47
CA GLY A 216 12.22 0.00 -6.50
C GLY A 216 12.47 0.60 -5.13
N GLY A 217 13.24 1.68 -5.07
CA GLY A 217 13.61 2.40 -3.86
C GLY A 217 14.78 1.77 -3.10
N PRO A 218 15.21 2.42 -2.00
CA PRO A 218 16.49 2.12 -1.34
C PRO A 218 16.54 0.75 -0.65
N PHE A 219 15.40 0.09 -0.45
CA PHE A 219 15.34 -1.25 0.12
C PHE A 219 15.17 -2.34 -0.94
N ALA A 220 15.20 -2.01 -2.24
CA ALA A 220 15.26 -3.01 -3.30
C ALA A 220 16.49 -3.91 -3.14
N LEU A 221 16.36 -5.18 -3.56
CA LEU A 221 17.51 -6.07 -3.65
C LEU A 221 18.28 -5.74 -4.93
N THR A 222 19.60 -5.56 -4.81
CA THR A 222 20.48 -5.45 -5.98
C THR A 222 20.38 -6.71 -6.81
N GLN A 223 19.99 -6.62 -8.09
CA GLN A 223 20.15 -7.75 -8.99
C GLN A 223 21.66 -7.94 -9.21
N ASN A 224 22.20 -9.05 -8.71
CA ASN A 224 23.57 -9.42 -9.05
C ASN A 224 23.59 -9.89 -10.50
N SER A 225 24.60 -9.47 -11.26
CA SER A 225 24.84 -9.87 -12.66
C SER A 225 25.02 -11.38 -12.88
N GLU A 226 24.96 -12.20 -11.82
CA GLU A 226 25.07 -13.66 -11.87
C GLU A 226 23.72 -14.37 -12.04
N ASP A 227 22.58 -13.69 -11.80
CA ASP A 227 21.24 -14.28 -11.95
C ASP A 227 20.68 -14.17 -13.40
N LEU A 228 21.51 -13.70 -14.34
CA LEU A 228 21.19 -13.55 -15.77
C LEU A 228 21.91 -14.59 -16.67
N GLN A 229 22.26 -15.77 -16.14
CA GLN A 229 22.88 -16.86 -16.93
C GLN A 229 21.98 -18.08 -17.10
#